data_AF-A0A426CNZ2-F1
#
_entry.id   AF-A0A426CNZ2-F1
#
_cell.length_a   1.000
_cell.length_b   1.000
_cell.length_c   1.000
_cell.angle_alpha   90.00
_cell.angle_beta   90.00
_cell.angle_gamma   90.00
#
_symmetry.space_group_name_H-M   'P 1'
#
loop_
_entity.id
_entity.type
_entity.pdbx_description
1 polymer ?
#
loop_
_entity_poly.entity_id
_entity_poly.type
_entity_poly.pdbx_seq_one_letter_code
_entity_poly.pdbx_strand_id
1 'polypeptide(L)'
;MSWDNKNSIFRQPTGTARPLTADEVLQGAINKDQNALRVEVVESSATIRQRVELAVGQGSLTVAFSKAFPAVPVITPVLETPVGGLALFVSSIQNVSTAGFTAVFNGAPPAAGYFLHFSAGPASE
;
A
#
# COMPACT_ATOMS: atom_id res chain seq x y z
N MET A 1 -73.45 12.83 11.77
CA MET A 1 -72.62 12.05 10.84
C MET A 1 -72.05 12.99 9.79
N SER A 2 -70.86 12.63 9.31
CA SER A 2 -70.10 13.18 8.18
C SER A 2 -69.13 14.33 8.45
N TRP A 3 -67.89 14.03 8.06
CA TRP A 3 -66.63 14.75 8.14
C TRP A 3 -66.29 15.34 6.75
N ASP A 4 -65.14 16.03 6.64
CA ASP A 4 -64.39 16.46 5.42
C ASP A 4 -64.75 17.81 4.75
N ASN A 5 -63.83 18.68 4.30
CA ASN A 5 -62.37 18.83 4.36
C ASN A 5 -61.99 20.19 3.71
N LYS A 6 -61.00 20.93 4.23
CA LYS A 6 -59.84 21.53 3.50
C LYS A 6 -59.31 22.86 4.06
N ASN A 7 -57.97 22.85 4.23
CA ASN A 7 -57.00 23.94 4.32
C ASN A 7 -57.00 24.80 5.61
N SER A 8 -55.92 24.87 6.40
CA SER A 8 -54.51 24.76 6.05
C SER A 8 -53.66 24.39 7.26
N ILE A 9 -52.78 23.40 7.07
CA ILE A 9 -51.80 22.96 8.04
C ILE A 9 -50.62 23.95 7.94
N PHE A 10 -50.58 24.95 8.82
CA PHE A 10 -49.35 25.64 9.20
C PHE A 10 -49.06 25.30 10.66
N ARG A 11 -48.58 24.08 10.91
CA ARG A 11 -47.92 23.78 12.18
C ARG A 11 -46.50 24.31 12.09
N GLN A 12 -46.29 25.46 12.71
CA GLN A 12 -44.97 26.00 13.02
C GLN A 12 -44.13 24.92 13.72
N PRO A 13 -42.85 24.72 13.34
CA PRO A 13 -41.96 23.96 14.18
C PRO A 13 -41.76 24.74 15.49
N THR A 14 -42.30 24.22 16.59
CA THR A 14 -41.99 24.66 17.95
C THR A 14 -40.54 24.29 18.26
N GLY A 15 -39.63 25.13 17.82
CA GLY A 15 -38.23 25.13 18.21
C GLY A 15 -37.79 26.58 18.27
N THR A 16 -37.71 27.15 19.47
CA THR A 16 -37.04 28.42 19.68
C THR A 16 -35.58 28.25 19.25
N ALA A 17 -35.22 28.80 18.10
CA ALA A 17 -33.84 28.87 17.67
C ALA A 17 -33.10 29.78 18.67
N ARG A 18 -32.40 29.17 19.63
CA ARG A 18 -31.47 29.90 20.50
C ARG A 18 -30.17 30.13 19.72
N PRO A 19 -29.61 31.35 19.71
CA PRO A 19 -28.27 31.55 19.20
C PRO A 19 -27.28 30.66 19.97
N LEU A 20 -26.42 29.97 19.23
CA LEU A 20 -25.32 29.19 19.80
C LEU A 20 -24.33 30.16 20.46
N THR A 21 -23.87 29.81 21.66
CA THR A 21 -22.78 30.53 22.30
C THR A 21 -21.48 30.32 21.54
N ALA A 22 -20.51 31.22 21.70
CA ALA A 22 -19.21 31.10 21.03
C ALA A 22 -18.53 29.75 21.33
N ASP A 23 -18.68 29.25 22.56
CA ASP A 23 -18.15 27.94 22.98
C ASP A 23 -18.87 26.76 22.31
N GLU A 24 -20.19 26.84 22.12
CA GLU A 24 -20.96 25.82 21.38
C GLU A 24 -20.59 25.79 19.89
N VAL A 25 -20.28 26.95 19.30
CA VAL A 25 -19.77 27.06 17.92
C VAL A 25 -18.36 26.47 17.81
N LEU A 26 -17.48 26.76 18.77
CA LEU A 26 -16.13 26.21 18.84
C LEU A 26 -16.13 24.68 19.03
N GLN A 27 -16.95 24.15 19.94
CA GLN A 27 -17.10 22.71 20.16
C GLN A 27 -17.64 22.00 18.92
N GLY A 28 -18.60 22.61 18.22
CA GLY A 28 -19.15 22.08 16.96
C GLY A 28 -18.13 22.08 15.81
N ALA A 29 -17.28 23.10 15.71
CA ALA A 29 -16.19 23.15 14.74
C ALA A 29 -15.13 22.08 15.00
N ILE A 30 -14.73 21.90 16.28
CA ILE A 30 -13.77 20.87 16.68
C ILE A 30 -14.27 19.46 16.34
N ASN A 31 -15.56 19.18 16.56
CA ASN A 31 -16.14 17.88 16.23
C ASN A 31 -16.23 17.63 14.71
N LYS A 32 -16.41 18.68 13.90
CA LYS A 32 -16.43 18.58 12.44
C LYS A 32 -15.02 18.33 11.88
N ASP A 33 -14.01 18.98 12.46
CA ASP A 33 -12.62 18.84 12.05
C ASP A 33 -12.00 17.51 12.51
N GLN A 34 -12.35 17.02 13.69
CA GLN A 34 -11.91 15.68 14.15
C GLN A 34 -12.47 14.55 13.30
N ASN A 35 -13.65 14.71 12.70
CA ASN A 35 -14.23 13.73 11.78
C ASN A 35 -13.69 13.85 10.34
N ALA A 36 -13.05 14.98 10.00
CA ALA A 36 -12.42 15.21 8.70
C ALA A 36 -10.93 14.80 8.65
N LEU A 37 -10.29 14.63 9.82
CA LEU A 37 -8.85 14.38 9.96
C LEU A 37 -8.49 12.96 10.40
N ARG A 38 -9.38 11.98 10.19
CA ARG A 38 -8.92 10.60 10.01
C ARG A 38 -8.31 10.50 8.62
N VAL A 39 -7.09 11.03 8.49
CA VAL A 39 -6.18 10.64 7.41
C VAL A 39 -5.82 9.19 7.70
N GLU A 40 -6.64 8.29 7.19
CA GLU A 40 -6.21 6.92 6.98
C GLU A 40 -5.10 7.03 5.94
N VAL A 41 -3.85 7.11 6.40
CA VAL A 41 -2.69 6.82 5.56
C VAL A 41 -2.78 5.32 5.29
N VAL A 42 -3.68 4.93 4.40
CA VAL A 42 -3.62 3.63 3.76
C VAL A 42 -2.39 3.70 2.87
N GLU A 43 -1.23 3.31 3.40
CA GLU A 43 -0.05 3.02 2.58
C GLU A 43 -0.41 1.81 1.69
N SER A 44 -1.21 2.04 0.64
CA SER A 44 -1.83 1.00 -0.19
C SER A 44 -0.86 0.37 -1.20
N SER A 45 0.42 0.29 -0.86
CA SER A 45 1.33 -0.59 -1.56
C SER A 45 2.28 -1.22 -0.56
N ALA A 46 1.76 -2.17 0.21
CA ALA A 46 2.58 -3.13 0.95
C ALA A 46 3.42 -4.02 0.01
N THR A 47 3.52 -3.71 -1.29
CA THR A 47 4.31 -4.46 -2.25
C THR A 47 5.43 -3.56 -2.80
N ILE A 48 6.66 -4.05 -2.76
CA ILE A 48 7.82 -3.46 -3.43
C ILE A 48 8.05 -4.21 -4.74
N ARG A 49 8.19 -3.48 -5.85
CA ARG A 49 8.58 -4.03 -7.14
C ARG A 49 9.82 -3.31 -7.64
N GLN A 50 10.86 -4.07 -7.96
CA GLN A 50 12.12 -3.50 -8.43
C GLN A 50 12.75 -4.38 -9.50
N ARG A 51 13.61 -3.73 -10.30
CA ARG A 51 14.46 -4.34 -11.32
C ARG A 51 15.90 -3.98 -10.99
N VAL A 52 16.75 -4.98 -10.83
CA VAL A 52 18.16 -4.81 -10.45
C VAL A 52 19.03 -5.46 -11.51
N GLU A 53 20.00 -4.71 -12.04
CA GLU A 53 20.99 -5.26 -12.97
C GLU A 53 21.94 -6.21 -12.24
N LEU A 54 22.30 -7.31 -12.90
CA LEU A 54 23.26 -8.27 -12.38
C LEU A 54 24.64 -8.00 -12.98
N ALA A 55 25.66 -7.94 -12.13
CA ALA A 55 27.03 -7.82 -12.59
C ALA A 55 27.51 -9.12 -13.25
N VAL A 56 28.45 -8.99 -14.20
CA VAL A 56 29.13 -10.13 -14.82
C VAL A 56 29.84 -10.95 -13.74
N GLY A 57 29.72 -12.28 -13.79
CA GLY A 57 30.34 -13.18 -12.81
C GLY A 57 29.60 -13.28 -11.48
N GLN A 58 28.48 -12.57 -11.29
CA GLN A 58 27.74 -12.54 -10.03
C GLN A 58 26.83 -13.77 -9.86
N GLY A 59 27.22 -14.70 -8.98
CA GLY A 59 26.41 -15.89 -8.64
C GLY A 59 25.32 -15.66 -7.58
N SER A 60 25.35 -14.52 -6.89
CA SER A 60 24.35 -14.13 -5.90
C SER A 60 24.17 -12.62 -5.79
N LEU A 61 22.96 -12.16 -5.50
CA LEU A 61 22.63 -10.74 -5.28
C LEU A 61 21.95 -10.55 -3.92
N THR A 62 22.56 -9.72 -3.07
CA THR A 62 21.90 -9.23 -1.86
C THR A 62 21.10 -7.98 -2.20
N VAL A 63 19.81 -8.01 -1.90
CA VAL A 63 18.88 -6.92 -2.15
C VAL A 63 18.43 -6.35 -0.81
N ALA A 64 18.56 -5.03 -0.65
CA ALA A 64 17.96 -4.29 0.45
C ALA A 64 16.68 -3.61 -0.03
N PHE A 65 15.62 -3.68 0.77
CA PHE A 65 14.40 -2.95 0.51
C PHE A 65 14.57 -1.46 0.83
N SER A 66 13.92 -0.59 0.06
CA SER A 66 13.91 0.85 0.34
C SER A 66 13.18 1.20 1.64
N LYS A 67 12.29 0.33 2.11
CA LYS A 67 11.58 0.40 3.39
C LYS A 67 11.46 -1.01 3.97
N ALA A 68 11.59 -1.14 5.28
CA ALA A 68 11.39 -2.41 5.96
C ALA A 68 9.90 -2.79 5.98
N PHE A 69 9.61 -4.07 5.79
CA PHE A 69 8.28 -4.64 5.98
C PHE A 69 7.98 -4.85 7.47
N PRO A 70 6.71 -4.79 7.90
CA PRO A 70 6.33 -5.10 9.29
C PRO A 70 6.53 -6.57 9.65
N ALA A 71 6.55 -7.47 8.67
CA ALA A 71 6.81 -8.90 8.81
C ALA A 71 7.63 -9.40 7.61
N VAL A 72 8.19 -10.62 7.70
CA VAL A 72 8.97 -11.21 6.61
C VAL A 72 8.07 -11.35 5.36
N PRO A 73 8.43 -10.71 4.23
CA PRO A 73 7.60 -10.73 3.02
C PRO A 73 7.78 -12.02 2.20
N VAL A 74 6.82 -12.30 1.32
CA VAL A 74 6.94 -13.26 0.23
C VAL A 74 7.63 -12.60 -0.96
N ILE A 75 8.63 -13.28 -1.52
CA ILE A 75 9.41 -12.80 -2.66
C ILE A 75 9.07 -13.61 -3.91
N THR A 76 8.67 -12.92 -4.97
CA THR A 76 8.44 -13.51 -6.30
C THR A 76 9.49 -12.97 -7.28
N PRO A 77 10.57 -13.71 -7.53
CA PRO A 77 11.62 -13.29 -8.46
C PRO A 77 11.33 -13.75 -9.89
N VAL A 78 11.75 -12.94 -10.86
CA VAL A 78 11.77 -13.28 -12.29
C VAL A 78 13.09 -12.79 -12.87
N LEU A 79 13.77 -13.64 -13.62
CA LEU A 79 15.02 -13.26 -14.30
C LEU A 79 14.73 -12.82 -15.73
N GLU A 80 15.25 -11.66 -16.11
CA GLU A 80 15.31 -11.19 -17.49
C GLU A 80 16.69 -11.54 -18.06
N THR A 81 16.70 -12.32 -19.14
CA THR A 81 17.92 -12.67 -19.88
C THR A 81 17.98 -11.88 -21.19
N PRO A 82 19.17 -11.42 -21.62
CA PRO A 82 19.31 -10.75 -22.91
C PRO A 82 19.04 -11.73 -24.06
N VAL A 83 18.66 -11.19 -25.22
CA VAL A 83 18.41 -12.00 -26.43
C VAL A 83 19.70 -12.75 -26.82
N GLY A 84 19.59 -14.08 -26.97
CA GLY A 84 20.74 -14.95 -27.26
C GLY A 84 21.67 -15.20 -26.05
N GLY A 85 21.30 -14.74 -24.85
CA GLY A 85 22.02 -15.00 -23.62
C GLY A 85 21.87 -16.45 -23.12
N LEU A 86 22.71 -16.83 -22.16
CA LEU A 86 22.59 -18.11 -21.47
C LEU A 86 21.34 -18.11 -20.58
N ALA A 87 20.65 -19.26 -20.55
CA ALA A 87 19.53 -19.45 -19.64
C ALA A 87 20.04 -19.48 -18.19
N LEU A 88 19.73 -18.43 -17.45
CA LEU A 88 19.93 -18.33 -16.01
C LEU A 88 18.58 -18.32 -15.31
N PHE A 89 18.55 -18.83 -14.08
CA PHE A 89 17.38 -18.81 -13.23
C PHE A 89 17.77 -18.60 -11.78
N VAL A 90 16.81 -18.10 -11.00
CA VAL A 90 16.96 -17.99 -9.55
C VAL A 90 16.83 -19.40 -8.97
N SER A 91 17.94 -19.91 -8.47
CA SER A 91 18.01 -21.25 -7.88
C SER A 91 17.41 -21.26 -6.47
N SER A 92 17.62 -20.21 -5.69
CA SER A 92 17.00 -20.06 -4.37
C SER A 92 16.93 -18.60 -3.93
N ILE A 93 15.97 -18.33 -3.05
CA ILE A 93 15.90 -17.08 -2.28
C ILE A 93 16.26 -17.44 -0.83
N GLN A 94 17.26 -16.76 -0.28
CA GLN A 94 17.84 -17.02 1.03
C GLN A 94 17.85 -15.75 1.89
N ASN A 95 18.08 -15.90 3.20
CA ASN A 95 18.22 -14.80 4.16
C ASN A 95 17.08 -13.76 4.07
N VAL A 96 15.85 -14.22 3.82
CA VAL A 96 14.69 -13.32 3.71
C VAL A 96 14.41 -12.72 5.08
N SER A 97 14.36 -11.40 5.12
CA SER A 97 14.08 -10.62 6.31
C SER A 97 13.12 -9.47 5.98
N THR A 98 12.72 -8.72 7.00
CA THR A 98 11.95 -7.49 6.81
C THR A 98 12.70 -6.42 6.03
N ALA A 99 14.04 -6.49 5.94
CA ALA A 99 14.88 -5.47 5.34
C ALA A 99 15.45 -5.86 3.96
N GLY A 100 15.38 -7.13 3.58
CA GLY A 100 15.96 -7.59 2.33
C GLY A 100 16.03 -9.10 2.20
N PHE A 101 16.71 -9.56 1.15
CA PHE A 101 16.92 -10.98 0.84
C PHE A 101 18.20 -11.19 0.03
N THR A 102 18.58 -12.45 -0.17
CA THR A 102 19.66 -12.85 -1.09
C THR A 102 19.09 -13.76 -2.17
N ALA A 103 19.22 -13.37 -3.44
CA ALA A 103 18.96 -14.27 -4.57
C ALA A 103 20.23 -15.03 -4.94
N VAL A 104 20.13 -16.35 -5.09
CA VAL A 104 21.21 -17.22 -5.57
C VAL A 104 20.82 -17.76 -6.94
N PHE A 105 21.73 -17.67 -7.89
CA PHE A 105 21.52 -18.07 -9.28
C PHE A 105 22.18 -19.43 -9.55
N ASN A 106 21.68 -20.16 -10.54
CA ASN A 106 22.25 -21.46 -10.97
C ASN A 106 23.57 -21.35 -11.77
N GLY A 107 24.09 -20.13 -11.89
CA GLY A 107 25.27 -19.77 -12.65
C GLY A 107 25.49 -18.27 -12.53
N ALA A 108 26.51 -17.75 -13.21
CA ALA A 108 26.80 -16.33 -13.20
C ALA A 108 26.51 -15.69 -14.58
N PRO A 109 26.01 -14.44 -14.65
CA PRO A 109 25.89 -13.70 -15.90
C PRO A 109 27.24 -13.65 -16.63
N PRO A 110 27.33 -14.13 -17.89
CA PRO A 110 28.58 -14.10 -18.66
C PRO A 110 28.87 -12.73 -19.28
N ALA A 111 27.86 -11.87 -19.35
CA ALA A 111 27.91 -10.52 -19.94
C ALA A 111 26.85 -9.63 -19.29
N ALA A 112 26.86 -8.34 -19.59
CA ALA A 112 25.84 -7.39 -19.14
C ALA A 112 24.45 -7.68 -19.77
N GLY A 113 23.41 -7.03 -19.25
CA GLY A 113 22.05 -7.14 -19.79
C GLY A 113 21.18 -8.22 -19.12
N TYR A 114 21.62 -8.77 -17.99
CA TYR A 114 20.80 -9.64 -17.14
C TYR A 114 20.21 -8.82 -16.00
N PHE A 115 18.93 -9.05 -15.69
CA PHE A 115 18.24 -8.31 -14.63
C PHE A 115 17.42 -9.25 -13.75
N LEU A 116 17.46 -9.01 -12.44
CA LEU A 116 16.51 -9.58 -11.50
C LEU A 116 15.33 -8.62 -11.35
N HIS A 117 14.15 -9.06 -11.76
CA HIS A 117 12.89 -8.46 -11.35
C HIS A 117 12.40 -9.17 -10.11
N PHE A 118 11.85 -8.42 -9.16
CA PHE A 118 11.16 -9.05 -8.04
C PHE A 118 9.96 -8.24 -7.58
N SER A 119 9.01 -8.96 -7.02
CA SER A 119 7.93 -8.42 -6.20
C SER A 119 8.10 -8.95 -4.78
N ALA A 120 8.10 -8.08 -3.79
CA ALA A 120 8.09 -8.43 -2.37
C ALA A 120 6.80 -7.89 -1.75
N GLY A 121 5.97 -8.74 -1.17
CA GLY A 121 4.71 -8.34 -0.54
C GLY A 121 4.44 -9.12 0.74
N PRO A 122 3.47 -8.72 1.57
CA PRO A 122 3.04 -9.53 2.72
C PRO A 122 2.67 -10.94 2.24
N ALA A 123 2.91 -11.93 3.10
CA ALA A 123 2.31 -13.25 2.88
C ALA A 123 0.79 -13.06 2.83
N SER A 124 0.17 -13.42 1.70
CA SER A 124 -1.28 -13.47 1.61
C SER A 124 -1.78 -14.50 2.62
N GLU A 125 -2.62 -14.06 3.57
CA GLU A 125 -3.42 -14.95 4.43
C GLU A 125 -4.41 -15.78 3.61
#